data_AF-A0A5P8H6K2-F1
#
_entry.id   AF-A0A5P8H6K2-F1
#
_cell.length_a   1.000
_cell.length_b   1.000
_cell.length_c   1.000
_cell.angle_alpha   90.00
_cell.angle_beta   90.00
_cell.angle_gamma   90.00
#
_symmetry.space_group_name_H-M   'P 1'
#
loop_
_entity.id
_entity.type
_entity.pdbx_description
1 polymer ?
#
loop_
_entity_poly.entity_id
_entity_poly.type
_entity_poly.pdbx_seq_one_letter_code
_entity_poly.pdbx_strand_id
1 'polypeptide(L)'
;MVFITAGMGGGTGTGAAPVVARAAREKGILTVGVVTKPFQFEGARRMKTAEAGIEELQKSVDTLIVIPNQNLFRIADEKTTFADAFAMADQVLYSGVASITDLMIKEGLINLDFADVRSVMHEMGRAMMGTGEASGEGRALAAAEAAIANPLLDDTSMRGARGLLISITGGRDMT
;
A
#
# COMPACT_ATOMS: atom_id res chain seq x y z
N MET A 1 7.85 0.18 -14.93
CA MET A 1 7.55 -0.04 -13.49
C MET A 1 6.83 -1.37 -13.35
N VAL A 2 7.01 -2.06 -12.23
CA VAL A 2 6.28 -3.29 -11.92
C VAL A 2 5.78 -3.25 -10.48
N PHE A 3 4.55 -3.71 -10.27
CA PHE A 3 3.97 -3.94 -8.95
C PHE A 3 3.97 -5.43 -8.65
N ILE A 4 4.45 -5.79 -7.47
CA ILE A 4 4.49 -7.17 -6.99
C ILE A 4 3.58 -7.24 -5.76
N THR A 5 2.43 -7.89 -5.94
CA THR A 5 1.46 -8.09 -4.87
C THR A 5 1.47 -9.51 -4.36
N ALA A 6 1.42 -9.68 -3.03
CA ALA A 6 1.39 -10.98 -2.39
C ALA A 6 0.80 -10.91 -0.98
N GLY A 7 0.04 -11.95 -0.59
CA GLY A 7 -0.25 -12.23 0.81
C GLY A 7 0.91 -12.97 1.47
N MET A 8 1.50 -12.38 2.50
CA MET A 8 2.68 -12.94 3.18
C MET A 8 2.27 -13.94 4.25
N GLY A 9 3.12 -14.93 4.50
CA GLY A 9 2.88 -15.99 5.49
C GLY A 9 2.47 -17.34 4.89
N GLY A 10 2.05 -17.35 3.62
CA GLY A 10 1.92 -18.57 2.81
C GLY A 10 3.26 -19.06 2.26
N GLY A 11 3.24 -20.07 1.38
CA GLY A 11 4.44 -20.58 0.72
C GLY A 11 4.84 -19.77 -0.52
N THR A 12 3.96 -19.75 -1.52
CA THR A 12 4.27 -19.18 -2.84
C THR A 12 4.51 -17.67 -2.81
N GLY A 13 3.60 -16.89 -2.21
CA GLY A 13 3.76 -15.43 -2.13
C GLY A 13 5.05 -15.04 -1.40
N THR A 14 5.25 -15.59 -0.21
CA THR A 14 6.43 -15.33 0.64
C THR A 14 7.75 -15.70 -0.04
N GLY A 15 7.81 -16.86 -0.72
CA GLY A 15 9.05 -17.36 -1.32
C GLY A 15 9.34 -16.85 -2.73
N ALA A 16 8.32 -16.68 -3.55
CA ALA A 16 8.48 -16.31 -4.96
C ALA A 16 8.53 -14.80 -5.18
N ALA A 17 7.82 -13.99 -4.38
CA ALA A 17 7.79 -12.55 -4.57
C ALA A 17 9.19 -11.90 -4.53
N PRO A 18 10.10 -12.24 -3.59
CA PRO A 18 11.46 -11.70 -3.59
C PRO A 18 12.27 -12.09 -4.84
N VAL A 19 12.05 -13.28 -5.39
CA VAL A 19 12.75 -13.76 -6.59
C VAL A 19 12.32 -12.96 -7.81
N VAL A 20 11.02 -12.78 -7.99
CA VAL A 20 10.45 -11.98 -9.10
C VAL A 20 10.88 -10.52 -8.96
N ALA A 21 10.86 -9.96 -7.75
CA ALA A 21 11.29 -8.60 -7.46
C ALA A 21 12.75 -8.36 -7.84
N ARG A 22 13.63 -9.27 -7.43
CA ARG A 22 15.05 -9.19 -7.75
C ARG A 22 15.30 -9.22 -9.26
N ALA A 23 14.65 -10.13 -9.97
CA ALA A 23 14.76 -10.22 -11.42
C ALA A 23 14.28 -8.95 -12.16
N ALA A 24 13.24 -8.29 -11.65
CA ALA A 24 12.79 -7.01 -12.19
C ALA A 24 13.77 -5.87 -11.89
N ARG A 25 14.27 -5.79 -10.65
CA ARG A 25 15.21 -4.78 -10.20
C ARG A 25 16.56 -4.86 -10.94
N GLU A 26 17.07 -6.07 -11.16
CA GLU A 26 18.30 -6.32 -11.96
C GLU A 26 18.17 -5.84 -13.41
N LYS A 27 16.95 -5.74 -13.95
CA LYS A 27 16.67 -5.17 -15.27
C LYS A 27 16.49 -3.65 -15.25
N GLY A 28 16.70 -2.98 -14.11
CA GLY A 28 16.51 -1.55 -13.95
C GLY A 28 15.05 -1.10 -13.94
N ILE A 29 14.10 -2.01 -13.68
CA ILE A 29 12.69 -1.69 -13.60
C ILE A 29 12.39 -1.18 -12.18
N LEU A 30 11.76 0.00 -12.06
CA LEU A 30 11.22 0.48 -10.79
C LEU A 30 10.24 -0.56 -10.23
N THR A 31 10.61 -1.18 -9.12
CA THR A 31 9.94 -2.35 -8.55
C THR A 31 9.31 -1.98 -7.22
N VAL A 32 7.98 -2.04 -7.15
CA VAL A 32 7.20 -1.72 -5.95
C VAL A 32 6.52 -2.98 -5.43
N GLY A 33 6.80 -3.36 -4.20
CA GLY A 33 6.09 -4.42 -3.50
C GLY A 33 4.88 -3.88 -2.76
N VAL A 34 3.72 -4.51 -2.88
CA VAL A 34 2.51 -4.18 -2.12
C VAL A 34 2.00 -5.48 -1.48
N VAL A 35 2.23 -5.66 -0.18
CA VAL A 35 2.02 -6.96 0.46
C VAL A 35 1.21 -6.86 1.74
N THR A 36 0.47 -7.92 2.06
CA THR A 36 -0.29 -8.00 3.32
C THR A 36 0.41 -8.88 4.34
N LYS A 37 0.36 -8.48 5.62
CA LYS A 37 0.65 -9.37 6.75
C LYS A 37 -0.61 -10.14 7.14
N PRO A 38 -0.50 -11.40 7.58
CA PRO A 38 -1.66 -12.20 7.96
C PRO A 38 -2.35 -11.62 9.20
N PHE A 39 -3.60 -11.98 9.41
CA PHE A 39 -4.30 -11.69 10.66
C PHE A 39 -3.71 -12.49 11.83
N GLN A 40 -3.85 -11.99 13.06
CA GLN A 40 -3.37 -12.71 14.24
C GLN A 40 -4.03 -14.09 14.40
N PHE A 41 -5.32 -14.21 14.03
CA PHE A 41 -6.07 -15.47 14.11
C PHE A 41 -5.56 -16.55 13.15
N GLU A 42 -4.80 -16.19 12.10
CA GLU A 42 -4.20 -17.16 11.18
C GLU A 42 -3.01 -17.91 11.79
N GLY A 43 -2.56 -17.48 12.98
CA GLY A 43 -1.58 -18.17 13.80
C GLY A 43 -0.17 -17.58 13.72
N ALA A 44 0.55 -17.67 14.84
CA ALA A 44 1.89 -17.09 15.00
C ALA A 44 2.92 -17.63 13.99
N ARG A 45 2.79 -18.90 13.57
CA ARG A 45 3.67 -19.49 12.55
C ARG A 45 3.56 -18.75 11.21
N ARG A 46 2.33 -18.40 10.80
CA ARG A 46 2.08 -17.65 9.55
C ARG A 46 2.68 -16.25 9.63
N MET A 47 2.48 -15.57 10.76
CA MET A 47 3.07 -14.25 11.00
C MET A 47 4.60 -14.27 10.94
N LYS A 48 5.24 -15.24 11.59
CA LYS A 48 6.72 -15.37 11.56
C LYS A 48 7.25 -15.59 10.14
N THR A 49 6.59 -16.45 9.37
CA THR A 49 6.92 -16.65 7.94
C THR A 49 6.74 -15.37 7.13
N ALA A 50 5.66 -14.62 7.40
CA ALA A 50 5.39 -13.36 6.73
C ALA A 50 6.48 -12.32 7.00
N GLU A 51 6.89 -12.15 8.26
CA GLU A 51 7.95 -11.20 8.64
C GLU A 51 9.28 -11.52 7.95
N ALA A 52 9.70 -12.78 7.96
CA ALA A 52 10.92 -13.20 7.28
C ALA A 52 10.86 -12.97 5.76
N GLY A 53 9.71 -13.24 5.13
CA GLY A 53 9.52 -12.96 3.70
C GLY A 53 9.50 -11.48 3.37
N ILE A 54 8.92 -10.65 4.24
CA ILE A 54 8.89 -9.19 4.08
C ILE A 54 10.29 -8.61 4.13
N GLU A 55 11.12 -9.07 5.08
CA GLU A 55 12.53 -8.66 5.17
C GLU A 55 13.32 -9.02 3.92
N GLU A 56 13.10 -10.20 3.35
CA GLU A 56 13.79 -10.61 2.11
C GLU A 56 13.27 -9.86 0.89
N LEU A 57 11.95 -9.63 0.80
CA LEU A 57 11.35 -8.84 -0.27
C LEU A 57 11.86 -7.39 -0.23
N GLN A 58 12.00 -6.80 0.96
CA GLN A 58 12.47 -5.43 1.14
C GLN A 58 13.85 -5.19 0.53
N LYS A 59 14.74 -6.20 0.54
CA LYS A 59 16.06 -6.11 -0.11
C LYS A 59 15.98 -6.12 -1.63
N SER A 60 14.87 -6.61 -2.18
CA SER A 60 14.68 -6.91 -3.60
C SER A 60 13.79 -5.91 -4.34
N VAL A 61 13.21 -4.93 -3.64
CA VAL A 61 12.33 -3.89 -4.21
C VAL A 61 12.90 -2.49 -3.94
N ASP A 62 12.45 -1.48 -4.71
CA ASP A 62 12.77 -0.08 -4.46
C ASP A 62 11.93 0.50 -3.31
N THR A 63 10.63 0.16 -3.32
CA THR A 63 9.66 0.52 -2.28
C THR A 63 8.82 -0.70 -1.92
N LEU A 64 8.57 -0.90 -0.62
CA LEU A 64 7.72 -1.94 -0.07
C LEU A 64 6.61 -1.33 0.78
N ILE A 65 5.37 -1.41 0.29
CA ILE A 65 4.17 -1.06 1.02
C ILE A 65 3.71 -2.32 1.78
N VAL A 66 3.65 -2.23 3.10
CA VAL A 66 3.22 -3.34 3.95
C VAL A 66 1.89 -3.00 4.60
N ILE A 67 0.86 -3.80 4.31
CA ILE A 67 -0.49 -3.64 4.84
C ILE A 67 -0.68 -4.64 5.99
N PRO A 68 -0.78 -4.18 7.24
CA PRO A 68 -1.11 -5.06 8.36
C PRO A 68 -2.60 -5.39 8.36
N ASN A 69 -2.98 -6.63 7.97
CA ASN A 69 -4.40 -7.02 7.94
C ASN A 69 -5.10 -6.84 9.30
N GLN A 70 -4.35 -6.93 10.41
CA GLN A 70 -4.88 -6.67 11.74
C GLN A 70 -5.52 -5.27 11.88
N ASN A 71 -5.01 -4.27 11.16
CA ASN A 71 -5.54 -2.90 11.23
C ASN A 71 -6.84 -2.75 10.44
N LEU A 72 -7.17 -3.69 9.55
CA LEU A 72 -8.45 -3.69 8.82
C LEU A 72 -9.63 -3.88 9.77
N PHE A 73 -9.45 -4.60 10.88
CA PHE A 73 -10.48 -4.71 11.92
C PHE A 73 -10.80 -3.38 12.60
N ARG A 74 -9.90 -2.40 12.58
CA ARG A 74 -10.17 -1.07 13.12
C ARG A 74 -11.05 -0.23 12.20
N ILE A 75 -11.17 -0.65 10.95
CA ILE A 75 -11.99 -0.03 9.90
C ILE A 75 -13.29 -0.83 9.70
N ALA A 76 -13.38 -2.02 10.31
CA ALA A 76 -14.47 -2.96 10.15
C ALA A 76 -15.48 -2.87 11.30
N ASP A 77 -16.77 -3.10 11.01
CA ASP A 77 -17.83 -3.15 12.03
C ASP A 77 -17.86 -4.50 12.77
N GLU A 78 -18.50 -4.56 13.94
CA GLU A 78 -18.65 -5.78 14.76
C GLU A 78 -19.29 -6.97 14.03
N LYS A 79 -19.97 -6.73 12.90
CA LYS A 79 -20.63 -7.75 12.07
C LYS A 79 -19.74 -8.35 10.99
N THR A 80 -18.51 -7.85 10.84
CA THR A 80 -17.61 -8.23 9.74
C THR A 80 -17.20 -9.68 9.89
N THR A 81 -17.50 -10.50 8.87
CA THR A 81 -17.09 -11.90 8.87
C THR A 81 -15.62 -12.04 8.45
N PHE A 82 -15.03 -13.22 8.66
CA PHE A 82 -13.68 -13.48 8.15
C PHE A 82 -13.58 -13.35 6.63
N ALA A 83 -14.62 -13.74 5.89
CA ALA A 83 -14.66 -13.60 4.44
C ALA A 83 -14.62 -12.13 4.03
N ASP A 84 -15.38 -11.28 4.72
CA ASP A 84 -15.40 -9.84 4.49
C ASP A 84 -14.04 -9.21 4.81
N ALA A 85 -13.38 -9.66 5.89
CA ALA A 85 -12.06 -9.16 6.26
C ALA A 85 -10.99 -9.46 5.19
N PHE A 86 -11.05 -10.63 4.54
CA PHE A 86 -10.16 -10.93 3.40
C PHE A 86 -10.50 -10.08 2.18
N ALA A 87 -11.79 -9.89 1.87
CA ALA A 87 -12.21 -9.00 0.80
C ALA A 87 -11.75 -7.54 1.04
N MET A 88 -11.77 -7.08 2.30
CA MET A 88 -11.20 -5.78 2.67
C MET A 88 -9.70 -5.72 2.41
N ALA A 89 -8.94 -6.78 2.73
CA ALA A 89 -7.51 -6.84 2.45
C ALA A 89 -7.22 -6.74 0.94
N ASP A 90 -8.01 -7.43 0.11
CA ASP A 90 -7.92 -7.35 -1.35
C ASP A 90 -8.23 -5.94 -1.86
N GLN A 91 -9.25 -5.29 -1.27
CA GLN A 91 -9.59 -3.91 -1.62
C GLN A 91 -8.48 -2.92 -1.27
N VAL A 92 -7.80 -3.10 -0.14
CA VAL A 92 -6.66 -2.25 0.23
C VAL A 92 -5.45 -2.51 -0.68
N LEU A 93 -5.18 -3.77 -1.05
CA LEU A 93 -4.14 -4.10 -2.03
C LEU A 93 -4.43 -3.43 -3.39
N TYR A 94 -5.67 -3.54 -3.86
CA TYR A 94 -6.12 -2.90 -5.08
C TYR A 94 -5.93 -1.38 -5.01
N SER A 95 -6.40 -0.75 -3.93
CA SER A 95 -6.27 0.70 -3.71
C SER A 95 -4.81 1.14 -3.65
N GLY A 96 -3.92 0.30 -3.10
CA GLY A 96 -2.47 0.50 -3.07
C GLY A 96 -1.85 0.63 -4.44
N VAL A 97 -2.22 -0.28 -5.34
CA VAL A 97 -1.72 -0.24 -6.73
C VAL A 97 -2.43 0.87 -7.51
N ALA A 98 -3.75 0.94 -7.42
CA ALA A 98 -4.58 1.88 -8.17
C ALA A 98 -4.21 3.34 -7.88
N SER A 99 -3.98 3.70 -6.61
CA SER A 99 -3.63 5.08 -6.22
C SER A 99 -2.36 5.60 -6.90
N ILE A 100 -1.37 4.73 -7.11
CA ILE A 100 -0.11 5.09 -7.78
C ILE A 100 -0.27 5.01 -9.30
N THR A 101 -0.93 3.97 -9.81
CA THR A 101 -1.11 3.83 -11.27
C THR A 101 -2.00 4.92 -11.85
N ASP A 102 -3.03 5.34 -11.11
CA ASP A 102 -3.98 6.34 -11.57
C ASP A 102 -3.31 7.71 -11.75
N LEU A 103 -2.33 8.06 -10.91
CA LEU A 103 -1.55 9.29 -11.04
C LEU A 103 -0.73 9.37 -12.33
N MET A 104 -0.38 8.23 -12.91
CA MET A 104 0.44 8.16 -14.13
C MET A 104 -0.40 7.97 -15.39
N ILE A 105 -1.54 7.29 -15.28
CA ILE A 105 -2.33 6.82 -16.44
C ILE A 105 -3.56 7.70 -16.68
N LYS A 106 -4.23 8.17 -15.62
CA LYS A 106 -5.45 8.96 -15.78
C LYS A 106 -5.07 10.42 -15.97
N GLU A 107 -5.66 11.05 -16.98
CA GLU A 107 -5.58 12.50 -17.14
C GLU A 107 -6.37 13.17 -16.01
N GLY A 108 -5.64 13.69 -15.02
CA GLY A 108 -6.14 14.56 -13.97
C GLY A 108 -5.93 16.04 -14.31
N LEU A 109 -6.45 16.92 -13.45
CA LEU A 109 -6.19 18.37 -13.52
C LEU A 109 -4.71 18.70 -13.28
N ILE A 110 -4.05 17.89 -12.46
CA ILE A 110 -2.62 17.95 -12.16
C ILE A 110 -2.06 16.55 -12.38
N ASN A 111 -1.28 16.37 -13.44
CA ASN A 111 -0.63 15.09 -13.73
C ASN A 111 0.80 15.09 -13.18
N LEU A 112 1.18 13.96 -12.58
CA LEU A 112 2.56 13.67 -12.26
C LEU A 112 3.17 12.86 -13.39
N ASP A 113 4.42 13.14 -13.74
CA ASP A 113 5.13 12.31 -14.70
C ASP A 113 5.76 11.08 -14.02
N PHE A 114 6.18 10.12 -14.84
CA PHE A 114 6.84 8.92 -14.32
C PHE A 114 8.19 9.21 -13.65
N ALA A 115 8.88 10.29 -14.03
CA ALA A 115 10.17 10.64 -13.45
C ALA A 115 10.01 11.15 -12.01
N ASP A 116 8.97 11.94 -11.74
CA ASP A 116 8.58 12.39 -10.41
C ASP A 116 8.25 11.21 -9.50
N VAL A 117 7.37 10.30 -9.95
CA VAL A 117 7.02 9.09 -9.19
C VAL A 117 8.25 8.23 -8.93
N ARG A 118 9.10 8.04 -9.94
CA ARG A 118 10.35 7.29 -9.80
C ARG A 118 11.28 7.96 -8.79
N SER A 119 11.43 9.28 -8.82
CA SER A 119 12.33 10.00 -7.91
C SER A 119 11.91 9.86 -6.44
N VAL A 120 10.60 9.84 -6.19
CA VAL A 120 10.03 9.72 -4.83
C VAL A 120 10.06 8.27 -4.34
N MET A 121 9.93 7.28 -5.23
CA MET A 121 9.81 5.86 -4.85
C MET A 121 11.10 5.04 -4.99
N HIS A 122 12.17 5.61 -5.56
CA HIS A 122 13.42 4.90 -5.72
C HIS A 122 14.17 4.78 -4.38
N GLU A 123 14.55 3.56 -4.01
CA GLU A 123 15.33 3.25 -2.79
C GLU A 123 14.73 3.77 -1.46
N MET A 124 13.41 3.95 -1.38
CA MET A 124 12.74 4.38 -0.16
C MET A 124 12.67 3.31 0.93
N GLY A 125 12.73 2.03 0.54
CA GLY A 125 12.57 0.93 1.48
C GLY A 125 11.11 0.75 1.89
N ARG A 126 10.78 0.92 3.17
CA ARG A 126 9.40 0.71 3.65
C ARG A 126 8.54 1.95 3.45
N ALA A 127 7.33 1.73 2.95
CA ALA A 127 6.30 2.73 2.79
C ALA A 127 4.97 2.26 3.41
N MET A 128 4.07 3.21 3.60
CA MET A 128 2.72 2.99 4.09
C MET A 128 1.74 3.79 3.24
N MET A 129 0.46 3.44 3.33
CA MET A 129 -0.59 4.13 2.62
C MET A 129 -1.78 4.36 3.55
N GLY A 130 -2.33 5.57 3.50
CA GLY A 130 -3.62 5.92 4.08
C GLY A 130 -4.52 6.48 3.00
N THR A 131 -5.80 6.14 3.07
CA THR A 131 -6.83 6.66 2.17
C THR A 131 -7.93 7.32 2.99
N GLY A 132 -8.57 8.34 2.43
CA GLY A 132 -9.67 9.06 3.05
C GLY A 132 -10.64 9.53 1.99
N GLU A 133 -11.94 9.45 2.30
CA GLU A 133 -13.02 9.87 1.43
C GLU A 133 -13.95 10.79 2.21
N ALA A 134 -14.41 11.86 1.57
CA ALA A 134 -15.39 12.75 2.14
C ALA A 134 -16.23 13.40 1.04
N SER A 135 -17.42 13.88 1.41
CA SER A 135 -18.35 14.56 0.51
C SER A 135 -18.96 15.78 1.20
N GLY A 136 -19.55 16.68 0.42
CA GLY A 136 -20.17 17.92 0.93
C GLY A 136 -19.19 19.08 1.10
N GLU A 137 -19.60 20.07 1.90
CA GLU A 137 -18.79 21.25 2.21
C GLU A 137 -17.57 20.86 3.06
N GLY A 138 -16.40 21.41 2.75
CA GLY A 138 -15.17 21.07 3.46
C GLY A 138 -14.60 19.67 3.14
N ARG A 139 -15.14 18.96 2.13
CA ARG A 139 -14.71 17.59 1.76
C ARG A 139 -13.21 17.42 1.56
N ALA A 140 -12.50 18.42 1.05
CA ALA A 140 -11.06 18.33 0.83
C ALA A 140 -10.29 18.17 2.15
N LEU A 141 -10.61 18.99 3.15
CA LEU A 141 -9.99 18.92 4.47
C LEU A 141 -10.38 17.63 5.19
N ALA A 142 -11.68 17.30 5.19
CA ALA A 142 -12.17 16.09 5.83
C ALA A 142 -11.56 14.81 5.23
N ALA A 143 -11.41 14.73 3.91
CA ALA A 143 -10.76 13.59 3.24
C ALA A 143 -9.27 13.51 3.60
N ALA A 144 -8.57 14.65 3.67
CA ALA A 144 -7.16 14.68 4.06
C ALA A 144 -6.97 14.25 5.53
N GLU A 145 -7.80 14.75 6.45
CA GLU A 145 -7.80 14.36 7.86
C GLU A 145 -8.07 12.86 8.02
N ALA A 146 -9.07 12.33 7.31
CA ALA A 146 -9.38 10.90 7.30
C ALA A 146 -8.23 10.05 6.75
N ALA A 147 -7.55 10.53 5.69
CA ALA A 147 -6.40 9.83 5.12
C ALA A 147 -5.22 9.78 6.10
N ILE A 148 -4.95 10.86 6.83
CA ILE A 148 -3.88 10.94 7.83
C ILE A 148 -4.22 10.11 9.07
N ALA A 149 -5.48 10.11 9.51
CA ALA A 149 -5.95 9.33 10.65
C ALA A 149 -6.22 7.84 10.31
N ASN A 150 -5.93 7.42 9.07
CA ASN A 150 -6.23 6.06 8.64
C ASN A 150 -5.44 5.04 9.47
N PRO A 151 -6.08 3.98 10.02
CA PRO A 151 -5.41 2.96 10.84
C PRO A 151 -4.27 2.20 10.15
N LEU A 152 -4.16 2.28 8.82
CA LEU A 152 -3.06 1.71 8.05
C LEU A 152 -1.79 2.57 8.12
N LEU A 153 -1.89 3.82 8.55
CA LEU A 153 -0.76 4.69 8.87
C LEU A 153 -0.39 4.55 10.35
N ASP A 154 0.88 4.28 10.62
CA ASP A 154 1.44 4.34 11.97
C ASP A 154 2.03 5.74 12.21
N ASP A 155 1.57 6.41 13.28
CA ASP A 155 2.04 7.74 13.72
C ASP A 155 3.57 7.85 13.79
N THR A 156 4.23 6.75 14.19
CA THR A 156 5.69 6.70 14.35
C THR A 156 6.41 6.81 13.00
N SER A 157 5.76 6.34 11.94
CA SER A 157 6.34 6.21 10.61
C SER A 157 6.07 7.43 9.72
N MET A 158 5.00 8.19 9.98
CA MET A 158 4.73 9.47 9.29
C MET A 158 5.79 10.54 9.59
N ARG A 159 6.23 10.68 10.85
CA ARG A 159 7.25 11.67 11.24
C ARG A 159 8.64 11.39 10.63
N GLY A 160 8.91 10.15 10.23
CA GLY A 160 10.18 9.71 9.65
C GLY A 160 10.18 9.62 8.12
N ALA A 161 9.06 9.90 7.46
CA ALA A 161 8.94 9.74 6.01
C ALA A 161 9.80 10.78 5.26
N ARG A 162 10.61 10.31 4.29
CA ARG A 162 11.48 11.18 3.46
C ARG A 162 10.82 11.64 2.16
N GLY A 163 9.68 11.07 1.82
CA GLY A 163 8.93 11.35 0.59
C GLY A 163 7.45 11.08 0.84
N LEU A 164 6.61 11.90 0.21
CA LEU A 164 5.16 11.80 0.29
C LEU A 164 4.61 11.87 -1.13
N LEU A 165 3.74 10.92 -1.46
CA LEU A 165 3.02 10.89 -2.72
C LEU A 165 1.53 11.00 -2.41
N ILE A 166 0.89 12.03 -2.96
CA ILE A 166 -0.52 12.35 -2.70
C ILE A 166 -1.28 12.15 -4.00
N SER A 167 -2.34 11.35 -3.94
CA SER A 167 -3.31 11.19 -5.02
C SER A 167 -4.65 11.74 -4.58
N ILE A 168 -5.19 12.69 -5.35
CA ILE A 168 -6.49 13.30 -5.09
C ILE A 168 -7.40 12.95 -6.27
N THR A 169 -8.46 12.22 -5.97
CA THR A 169 -9.48 11.84 -6.95
C THR A 169 -10.79 12.51 -6.57
N GLY A 170 -11.40 13.23 -7.52
CA GLY A 170 -12.64 13.96 -7.32
C GLY A 170 -13.48 14.02 -8.59
N GLY A 171 -14.73 14.49 -8.45
CA GLY A 171 -15.61 14.75 -9.58
C GLY A 171 -15.17 15.95 -10.42
N ARG A 172 -15.94 16.25 -11.48
CA ARG A 172 -15.71 17.43 -12.34
C ARG A 172 -15.90 18.77 -11.62
N ASP A 173 -16.49 18.74 -10.44
CA ASP A 173 -16.75 19.85 -9.54
C ASP A 173 -15.58 20.10 -8.57
N MET A 174 -14.43 19.46 -8.80
CA MET A 174 -13.19 19.71 -8.07
C MET A 174 -12.63 21.09 -8.43
N THR A 175 -12.38 21.91 -7.40
CA THR A 175 -11.94 23.30 -7.49
C THR A 175 -10.59 23.50 -6.85
#